data_AF-A0A7Y4STS5-F1
#
_entry.id   AF-A0A7Y4STS5-F1
#
_cell.length_a   1.000
_cell.length_b   1.000
_cell.length_c   1.000
_cell.angle_alpha   90.00
_cell.angle_beta   90.00
_cell.angle_gamma   90.00
#
_symmetry.space_group_name_H-M   'P 1'
#
loop_
_entity.id
_entity.type
_entity.pdbx_description
1 polymer ?
#
loop_
_entity_poly.entity_id
_entity_poly.type
_entity_poly.pdbx_seq_one_letter_code
_entity_poly.pdbx_strand_id
1 'polypeptide(L)'
;MAATSQPLATQAALEILRRGGSAVDAAIAANAVLGVVEPTGCGLGGDLFALVWDGPAEEKKLHGLNASGRSPAKLELEKLRALCPDGSIPSLGPLPVSVPGCVDGWFELSARFGKLPMSELLAPAVRYAREGFPASELIARAWRENAKLLKDYPGFAEQFLPAPEKGQLVKRENLANTLERIGKEGRDVFYRGDFAKRMAEFLAANGGFLELADFAAHKSEWVAPISTRYRGYDVWELPPNGQGLAALQMLQLLEGFDLAALGFGSAEALHLLAEAKKLAFEDRARYYADPAFAAVPVTELLAPEYARARRKLIERARAATRVEA
;
A
#
# COMPACT_ATOMS: atom_id res chain seq x y z
N MET A 1 13.49 4.20 -16.51
CA MET A 1 12.37 5.14 -16.34
C MET A 1 11.82 4.96 -14.93
N ALA A 2 11.30 6.02 -14.30
CA ALA A 2 10.56 5.94 -13.05
C ALA A 2 9.34 6.85 -13.16
N ALA A 3 8.22 6.46 -12.55
CA ALA A 3 7.00 7.25 -12.50
C ALA A 3 6.43 7.19 -11.09
N THR A 4 6.11 8.36 -10.52
CA THR A 4 5.49 8.50 -9.20
C THR A 4 4.52 9.68 -9.22
N SER A 5 3.71 9.83 -8.17
CA SER A 5 2.80 10.96 -7.98
C SER A 5 3.51 12.30 -7.76
N GLN A 6 4.82 12.30 -7.46
CA GLN A 6 5.60 13.50 -7.17
C GLN A 6 6.86 13.60 -8.01
N PRO A 7 7.11 14.72 -8.70
CA PRO A 7 8.31 14.89 -9.51
C PRO A 7 9.60 14.75 -8.68
N LEU A 8 9.62 15.21 -7.41
CA LEU A 8 10.80 15.08 -6.54
C LEU A 8 11.14 13.62 -6.22
N ALA A 9 10.14 12.77 -6.00
CA ALA A 9 10.33 11.34 -5.80
C ALA A 9 10.81 10.64 -7.08
N THR A 10 10.24 11.01 -8.24
CA THR A 10 10.74 10.55 -9.54
C THR A 10 12.19 10.96 -9.77
N GLN A 11 12.59 12.18 -9.42
CA GLN A 11 13.99 12.63 -9.54
C GLN A 11 14.93 11.83 -8.62
N ALA A 12 14.51 11.51 -7.39
CA ALA A 12 15.29 10.65 -6.51
C ALA A 12 15.49 9.25 -7.08
N ALA A 13 14.45 8.65 -7.68
CA ALA A 13 14.57 7.37 -8.38
C ALA A 13 15.59 7.44 -9.53
N LEU A 14 15.51 8.50 -10.34
CA LEU A 14 16.43 8.71 -11.47
C LEU A 14 17.87 8.98 -10.99
N GLU A 15 18.05 9.69 -9.88
CA GLU A 15 19.35 9.89 -9.21
C GLU A 15 19.99 8.54 -8.87
N ILE A 16 19.22 7.64 -8.24
CA ILE A 16 19.68 6.30 -7.85
C ILE A 16 19.99 5.42 -9.07
N LEU A 17 19.14 5.41 -10.10
CA LEU A 17 19.41 4.69 -11.34
C LEU A 17 20.69 5.17 -12.02
N ARG A 18 20.94 6.48 -12.05
CA ARG A 18 22.16 7.06 -12.63
C ARG A 18 23.43 6.69 -11.86
N ARG A 19 23.30 6.36 -10.57
CA ARG A 19 24.40 5.84 -9.73
C ARG A 19 24.61 4.33 -9.87
N GLY A 20 23.87 3.67 -10.75
CA GLY A 20 23.99 2.22 -10.98
C GLY A 20 23.12 1.36 -10.07
N GLY A 21 22.20 1.96 -9.31
CA GLY A 21 21.21 1.23 -8.53
C GLY A 21 20.26 0.39 -9.40
N SER A 22 19.66 -0.63 -8.81
CA SER A 22 18.61 -1.43 -9.45
C SER A 22 17.28 -0.67 -9.55
N ALA A 23 16.29 -1.26 -10.24
CA ALA A 23 14.93 -0.74 -10.23
C ALA A 23 14.34 -0.73 -8.80
N VAL A 24 14.72 -1.71 -7.97
CA VAL A 24 14.30 -1.80 -6.57
C VAL A 24 14.94 -0.70 -5.72
N ASP A 25 16.25 -0.46 -5.88
CA ASP A 25 16.94 0.65 -5.21
C ASP A 25 16.26 1.99 -5.51
N ALA A 26 15.95 2.22 -6.79
CA ALA A 26 15.28 3.44 -7.24
C ALA A 26 13.85 3.56 -6.68
N ALA A 27 13.12 2.45 -6.59
CA ALA A 27 11.77 2.42 -6.02
C ALA A 27 11.77 2.72 -4.51
N ILE A 28 12.73 2.18 -3.75
CA ILE A 28 12.89 2.47 -2.32
C ILE A 28 13.18 3.96 -2.11
N ALA A 29 14.12 4.53 -2.86
CA ALA A 29 14.43 5.96 -2.76
C ALA A 29 13.23 6.85 -3.10
N ALA A 30 12.48 6.49 -4.14
CA ALA A 30 11.26 7.20 -4.52
C ALA A 30 10.19 7.14 -3.41
N ASN A 31 9.94 5.95 -2.86
CA ASN A 31 8.96 5.73 -1.81
C ASN A 31 9.33 6.46 -0.50
N ALA A 32 10.61 6.46 -0.12
CA ALA A 32 11.10 7.22 1.01
C ALA A 32 10.90 8.73 0.82
N VAL A 33 11.18 9.27 -0.38
CA VAL A 33 10.92 10.69 -0.70
C VAL A 33 9.42 10.99 -0.69
N LEU A 34 8.55 10.11 -1.20
CA LEU A 34 7.10 10.27 -1.09
C LEU A 34 6.65 10.38 0.37
N GLY A 35 7.21 9.58 1.28
CA GLY A 35 6.95 9.69 2.72
C GLY A 35 7.33 11.04 3.35
N VAL A 36 8.20 11.81 2.68
CA VAL A 36 8.59 13.16 3.08
C VAL A 36 7.69 14.21 2.43
N VAL A 37 7.55 14.17 1.09
CA VAL A 37 6.97 15.24 0.27
C VAL A 37 5.48 15.08 -0.02
N GLU A 38 4.92 13.90 0.25
CA GLU A 38 3.49 13.55 0.13
C GLU A 38 3.00 12.85 1.42
N PRO A 39 3.07 13.50 2.60
CA PRO A 39 2.68 12.87 3.86
C PRO A 39 1.17 12.61 3.99
N THR A 40 0.36 13.07 3.05
CA THR A 40 -1.09 12.86 3.01
C THR A 40 -1.49 11.49 2.46
N GLY A 41 -0.56 10.76 1.85
CA GLY A 41 -0.81 9.43 1.28
C GLY A 41 0.35 8.43 1.42
N CYS A 42 1.54 8.88 1.85
CA CYS A 42 2.72 8.04 1.98
C CYS A 42 3.45 8.27 3.31
N GLY A 43 4.07 7.23 3.86
CA GLY A 43 4.92 7.35 5.05
C GLY A 43 5.47 6.01 5.52
N LEU A 44 6.54 6.08 6.32
CA LEU A 44 7.14 4.90 6.97
C LEU A 44 6.21 4.22 7.99
N GLY A 45 5.16 4.93 8.42
CA GLY A 45 4.10 4.41 9.30
C GLY A 45 2.99 3.65 8.57
N GLY A 46 3.16 3.33 7.28
CA GLY A 46 2.21 2.53 6.51
C GLY A 46 2.77 1.17 6.08
N ASP A 47 2.11 0.58 5.08
CA ASP A 47 2.43 -0.72 4.50
C ASP A 47 3.13 -0.59 3.15
N LEU A 48 3.73 -1.69 2.68
CA LEU A 48 4.32 -1.77 1.35
C LEU A 48 3.89 -3.06 0.65
N PHE A 49 3.66 -2.97 -0.65
CA PHE A 49 3.37 -4.10 -1.52
C PHE A 49 4.20 -3.95 -2.80
N ALA A 50 4.85 -5.02 -3.24
CA ALA A 50 5.69 -4.96 -4.43
C ALA A 50 5.56 -6.20 -5.32
N LEU A 51 5.52 -5.95 -6.62
CA LEU A 51 5.78 -6.95 -7.66
C LEU A 51 7.13 -6.60 -8.29
N VAL A 52 8.07 -7.55 -8.26
CA VAL A 52 9.43 -7.37 -8.79
C VAL A 52 9.67 -8.40 -9.87
N TRP A 53 9.90 -7.93 -11.09
CA TRP A 53 10.30 -8.76 -12.22
C TRP A 53 11.81 -8.71 -12.35
N ASP A 54 12.48 -9.81 -12.00
CA ASP A 54 13.95 -9.88 -11.93
C ASP A 54 14.47 -11.21 -12.52
N GLY A 55 15.76 -11.24 -12.84
CA GLY A 55 16.45 -12.40 -13.42
C GLY A 55 17.03 -12.15 -14.82
N PRO A 56 17.87 -13.07 -15.33
CA PRO A 56 18.39 -12.99 -16.70
C PRO A 56 17.24 -13.16 -17.69
N ALA A 57 17.40 -12.68 -18.94
CA ALA A 57 16.33 -12.63 -19.94
C ALA A 57 15.59 -13.96 -20.13
N GLU A 58 16.31 -15.08 -20.06
CA GLU A 58 15.82 -16.45 -20.24
C GLU A 58 15.11 -17.02 -18.99
N GLU A 59 15.36 -16.46 -17.79
CA GLU A 59 14.89 -17.00 -16.50
C GLU A 59 14.20 -15.95 -15.62
N LYS A 60 13.67 -14.88 -16.21
CA LYS A 60 12.99 -13.84 -15.45
C LYS A 60 11.81 -14.42 -14.67
N LYS A 61 11.70 -14.03 -13.41
CA LYS A 61 10.66 -14.47 -12.48
C LYS A 61 9.97 -13.26 -11.86
N LEU A 62 8.68 -13.42 -11.61
CA LEU A 62 7.90 -12.45 -10.85
C LEU A 62 7.93 -12.83 -9.38
N HIS A 63 8.31 -11.87 -8.55
CA HIS A 63 8.33 -11.99 -7.10
C HIS A 63 7.29 -11.06 -6.51
N GLY A 64 6.52 -11.54 -5.53
CA GLY A 64 5.60 -10.73 -4.75
C GLY A 64 6.11 -10.52 -3.34
N LEU A 65 6.04 -9.29 -2.84
CA LEU A 65 6.27 -8.97 -1.43
C LEU A 65 5.02 -8.33 -0.85
N ASN A 66 4.55 -8.91 0.25
CA ASN A 66 3.53 -8.35 1.12
C ASN A 66 4.20 -7.86 2.41
N ALA A 67 4.40 -6.56 2.52
CA ALA A 67 4.92 -5.89 3.70
C ALA A 67 3.80 -5.12 4.41
N SER A 68 2.65 -5.78 4.59
CA SER A 68 1.53 -5.23 5.35
C SER A 68 1.59 -5.57 6.82
N GLY A 69 1.07 -4.66 7.63
CA GLY A 69 1.06 -4.76 9.08
C GLY A 69 0.08 -5.77 9.62
N ARG A 70 0.48 -6.44 10.70
CA ARG A 70 -0.42 -7.29 11.49
C ARG A 70 -1.18 -6.45 12.53
N SER A 71 -2.39 -6.91 12.85
CA SER A 71 -3.14 -6.40 14.00
C SER A 71 -2.40 -6.70 15.31
N PRO A 72 -2.62 -5.91 16.38
CA PRO A 72 -2.03 -6.18 17.69
C PRO A 72 -2.33 -7.59 18.20
N ALA A 73 -1.31 -8.31 18.70
CA ALA A 73 -1.46 -9.69 19.14
C ALA A 73 -2.43 -9.86 20.33
N LYS A 74 -2.57 -8.84 21.18
CA LYS A 74 -3.46 -8.84 22.35
C LYS A 74 -4.87 -8.32 22.08
N LEU A 75 -5.18 -7.90 20.84
CA LEU A 75 -6.50 -7.39 20.51
C LEU A 75 -7.43 -8.56 20.15
N GLU A 76 -8.27 -8.96 21.10
CA GLU A 76 -9.26 -10.00 20.91
C GLU A 76 -10.52 -9.50 20.18
N LEU A 77 -11.16 -10.38 19.42
CA LEU A 77 -12.35 -10.06 18.61
C LEU A 77 -13.53 -9.53 19.44
N GLU A 78 -13.79 -10.09 20.62
CA GLU A 78 -14.89 -9.65 21.49
C GLU A 78 -14.67 -8.21 21.96
N LYS A 79 -13.43 -7.89 22.35
CA LYS A 79 -13.03 -6.54 22.74
C LYS A 79 -13.14 -5.57 21.56
N LEU A 80 -12.69 -5.98 20.37
CA LEU A 80 -12.84 -5.16 19.16
C LEU A 80 -14.31 -4.89 18.84
N ARG A 81 -15.19 -5.88 18.92
CA ARG A 81 -16.64 -5.71 18.73
C ARG A 81 -17.26 -4.76 19.75
N ALA A 82 -16.81 -4.81 21.00
CA ALA A 82 -17.26 -3.87 22.03
C ALA A 82 -16.83 -2.42 21.73
N LEU A 83 -15.65 -2.22 21.13
CA LEU A 83 -15.15 -0.91 20.69
C LEU A 83 -15.80 -0.41 19.39
N CYS A 84 -16.32 -1.33 18.56
CA CYS A 84 -16.93 -1.08 17.27
C CYS A 84 -18.37 -1.63 17.22
N PRO A 85 -19.33 -1.05 17.98
CA PRO A 85 -20.68 -1.59 18.12
C PRO A 85 -21.50 -1.58 16.81
N ASP A 86 -21.13 -0.75 15.84
CA ASP A 86 -21.71 -0.71 14.49
C ASP A 86 -21.04 -1.70 13.52
N GLY A 87 -20.06 -2.48 14.00
CA GLY A 87 -19.29 -3.43 13.22
C GLY A 87 -18.19 -2.81 12.35
N SER A 88 -17.94 -1.49 12.46
CA SER A 88 -16.97 -0.78 11.62
C SER A 88 -15.76 -0.32 12.44
N ILE A 89 -14.55 -0.59 11.92
CA ILE A 89 -13.32 -0.01 12.47
C ILE A 89 -13.30 1.48 12.12
N PRO A 90 -13.10 2.40 13.08
CA PRO A 90 -13.06 3.82 12.80
C PRO A 90 -11.88 4.16 11.87
N SER A 91 -12.08 5.12 10.97
CA SER A 91 -11.04 5.50 10.00
C SER A 91 -9.86 6.27 10.61
N LEU A 92 -10.01 6.79 11.82
CA LEU A 92 -9.04 7.67 12.48
C LEU A 92 -8.75 7.18 13.91
N GLY A 93 -7.63 7.65 14.45
CA GLY A 93 -7.15 7.30 15.78
C GLY A 93 -6.26 6.07 15.83
N PRO A 94 -5.92 5.59 17.03
CA PRO A 94 -4.91 4.55 17.20
C PRO A 94 -5.46 3.12 17.04
N LEU A 95 -6.78 2.92 17.14
CA LEU A 95 -7.41 1.61 16.95
C LEU A 95 -7.18 1.00 15.55
N PRO A 96 -7.32 1.74 14.42
CA PRO A 96 -7.07 1.18 13.09
C PRO A 96 -5.59 0.96 12.75
N VAL A 97 -4.65 1.30 13.64
CA VAL A 97 -3.22 1.20 13.35
C VAL A 97 -2.74 -0.24 13.50
N SER A 98 -2.27 -0.83 12.40
CA SER A 98 -1.50 -2.07 12.37
C SER A 98 0.00 -1.78 12.50
N VAL A 99 0.83 -2.82 12.73
CA VAL A 99 2.29 -2.63 12.79
C VAL A 99 2.81 -2.19 11.41
N PRO A 100 3.38 -0.99 11.24
CA PRO A 100 3.78 -0.53 9.90
C PRO A 100 4.82 -1.44 9.24
N GLY A 101 4.54 -1.91 8.02
CA GLY A 101 5.46 -2.82 7.32
C GLY A 101 6.38 -2.18 6.28
N CYS A 102 6.20 -0.90 5.96
CA CYS A 102 6.96 -0.21 4.91
C CYS A 102 8.49 -0.31 5.08
N VAL A 103 9.01 -0.07 6.29
CA VAL A 103 10.46 -0.09 6.54
C VAL A 103 11.01 -1.51 6.37
N ASP A 104 10.37 -2.52 6.94
CA ASP A 104 10.77 -3.93 6.75
C ASP A 104 10.78 -4.30 5.27
N GLY A 105 9.73 -3.90 4.54
CA GLY A 105 9.63 -4.11 3.10
C GLY A 105 10.79 -3.51 2.30
N TRP A 106 11.28 -2.31 2.66
CA TRP A 106 12.48 -1.74 2.04
C TRP A 106 13.71 -2.61 2.25
N PHE A 107 13.92 -3.11 3.48
CA PHE A 107 15.08 -3.95 3.79
C PHE A 107 14.99 -5.32 3.13
N GLU A 108 13.83 -5.96 3.09
CA GLU A 108 13.60 -7.22 2.39
C GLU A 108 13.87 -7.08 0.87
N LEU A 109 13.33 -6.03 0.25
CA LEU A 109 13.56 -5.72 -1.16
C LEU A 109 15.05 -5.45 -1.44
N SER A 110 15.68 -4.60 -0.64
CA SER A 110 17.09 -4.23 -0.81
C SER A 110 18.01 -5.43 -0.59
N ALA A 111 17.75 -6.29 0.40
CA ALA A 111 18.53 -7.48 0.64
C ALA A 111 18.51 -8.46 -0.53
N ARG A 112 17.38 -8.56 -1.24
CA ARG A 112 17.20 -9.52 -2.34
C ARG A 112 17.61 -8.96 -3.71
N PHE A 113 17.33 -7.68 -3.97
CA PHE A 113 17.44 -7.08 -5.31
C PHE A 113 18.20 -5.75 -5.33
N GLY A 114 18.67 -5.28 -4.18
CA GLY A 114 19.40 -4.03 -4.06
C GLY A 114 20.84 -4.16 -4.55
N LYS A 115 21.40 -3.03 -4.99
CA LYS A 115 22.82 -2.90 -5.39
C LYS A 115 23.56 -1.83 -4.60
N LEU A 116 22.83 -0.90 -3.97
CA LEU A 116 23.39 0.19 -3.19
C LEU A 116 23.00 0.06 -1.71
N PRO A 117 23.82 0.58 -0.78
CA PRO A 117 23.51 0.53 0.64
C PRO A 117 22.28 1.40 0.97
N MET A 118 21.49 0.98 1.97
CA MET A 118 20.26 1.67 2.38
C MET A 118 20.48 3.15 2.73
N SER A 119 21.63 3.49 3.30
CA SER A 119 22.01 4.88 3.57
C SER A 119 22.02 5.76 2.31
N GLU A 120 22.43 5.22 1.17
CA GLU A 120 22.39 5.93 -0.11
C GLU A 120 20.97 6.02 -0.66
N LEU A 121 20.16 4.97 -0.50
CA LEU A 121 18.77 4.94 -0.95
C LEU A 121 17.91 5.98 -0.21
N LEU A 122 18.13 6.15 1.09
CA LEU A 122 17.37 7.09 1.94
C LEU A 122 17.95 8.51 1.93
N ALA A 123 19.18 8.71 1.44
CA ALA A 123 19.82 10.03 1.43
C ALA A 123 19.00 11.14 0.74
N PRO A 124 18.33 10.90 -0.42
CA PRO A 124 17.47 11.92 -1.01
C PRO A 124 16.31 12.33 -0.10
N ALA A 125 15.69 11.38 0.60
CA ALA A 125 14.59 11.65 1.53
C ALA A 125 15.08 12.43 2.76
N VAL A 126 16.23 12.07 3.33
CA VAL A 126 16.89 12.82 4.41
C VAL A 126 17.17 14.26 3.98
N ARG A 127 17.72 14.44 2.77
CA ARG A 127 18.02 15.77 2.21
C ARG A 127 16.77 16.63 2.09
N TYR A 128 15.71 16.13 1.44
CA TYR A 128 14.46 16.88 1.33
C TYR A 128 13.80 17.16 2.69
N ALA A 129 13.88 16.22 3.64
CA ALA A 129 13.32 16.43 4.97
C ALA A 129 14.07 17.52 5.76
N ARG A 130 15.40 17.59 5.65
CA ARG A 130 16.26 18.51 6.41
C ARG A 130 16.39 19.89 5.75
N GLU A 131 16.72 19.91 4.47
CA GLU A 131 16.92 21.17 3.71
C GLU A 131 15.59 21.80 3.30
N GLY A 132 14.56 20.97 3.16
CA GLY A 132 13.20 21.34 2.85
C GLY A 132 12.82 21.16 1.38
N PHE A 133 11.52 21.24 1.12
CA PHE A 133 10.92 21.11 -0.21
C PHE A 133 9.72 22.04 -0.35
N PRO A 134 9.42 22.55 -1.56
CA PRO A 134 8.23 23.35 -1.78
C PRO A 134 6.97 22.46 -1.76
N ALA A 135 5.98 22.80 -0.95
CA ALA A 135 4.71 22.08 -0.93
C ALA A 135 3.99 22.19 -2.30
N SER A 136 3.73 21.05 -2.95
CA SER A 136 2.98 21.03 -4.20
C SER A 136 1.50 21.38 -3.97
N GLU A 137 0.81 21.86 -4.99
CA GLU A 137 -0.57 22.37 -4.86
C GLU A 137 -1.56 21.34 -4.30
N LEU A 138 -1.54 20.12 -4.84
CA LEU A 138 -2.43 19.05 -4.39
C LEU A 138 -2.12 18.64 -2.94
N ILE A 139 -0.83 18.60 -2.58
CA ILE A 139 -0.40 18.24 -1.22
C ILE A 139 -0.73 19.34 -0.23
N ALA A 140 -0.51 20.62 -0.55
CA ALA A 140 -0.90 21.74 0.31
C ALA A 140 -2.42 21.74 0.56
N ARG A 141 -3.23 21.47 -0.47
CA ARG A 141 -4.69 21.33 -0.31
C ARG A 141 -5.05 20.15 0.60
N ALA A 142 -4.56 18.95 0.30
CA ALA A 142 -4.88 17.74 1.07
C ALA A 142 -4.39 17.85 2.52
N TRP A 143 -3.23 18.47 2.75
CA TRP A 143 -2.68 18.70 4.07
C TRP A 143 -3.57 19.65 4.88
N ARG A 144 -4.06 20.73 4.27
CA ARG A 144 -5.01 21.65 4.93
C ARG A 144 -6.36 20.99 5.21
N GLU A 145 -6.83 20.10 4.35
CA GLU A 145 -8.06 19.33 4.59
C GLU A 145 -7.87 18.35 5.76
N ASN A 146 -6.78 17.58 5.75
CA ASN A 146 -6.43 16.67 6.83
C ASN A 146 -6.18 17.40 8.15
N ALA A 147 -5.58 18.59 8.13
CA ALA A 147 -5.37 19.42 9.32
C ALA A 147 -6.69 19.73 10.04
N LYS A 148 -7.80 19.90 9.33
CA LYS A 148 -9.12 20.14 9.95
C LYS A 148 -9.61 18.91 10.73
N LEU A 149 -9.28 17.72 10.23
CA LEU A 149 -9.73 16.43 10.79
C LEU A 149 -8.78 15.91 11.87
N LEU A 150 -7.49 16.22 11.76
CA LEU A 150 -6.43 15.57 12.52
C LEU A 150 -5.78 16.44 13.60
N LYS A 151 -6.05 17.76 13.61
CA LYS A 151 -5.42 18.72 14.55
C LYS A 151 -5.50 18.35 16.03
N ASP A 152 -6.56 17.63 16.41
CA ASP A 152 -6.84 17.28 17.81
C ASP A 152 -6.24 15.91 18.17
N TYR A 153 -5.63 15.19 17.21
CA TYR A 153 -4.90 13.96 17.51
C TYR A 153 -3.52 14.28 18.09
N PRO A 154 -3.09 13.54 19.13
CA PRO A 154 -1.81 13.72 19.80
C PRO A 154 -0.63 13.74 18.81
N GLY A 155 0.29 14.69 18.95
CA GLY A 155 1.49 14.79 18.12
C GLY A 155 1.27 15.35 16.70
N PHE A 156 0.02 15.49 16.23
CA PHE A 156 -0.25 15.94 14.88
C PHE A 156 0.09 17.43 14.71
N ALA A 157 -0.37 18.28 15.62
CA ALA A 157 -0.17 19.72 15.53
C ALA A 157 1.32 20.09 15.47
N GLU A 158 2.15 19.43 16.27
CA GLU A 158 3.59 19.68 16.37
C GLU A 158 4.35 19.32 15.10
N GLN A 159 3.85 18.36 14.31
CA GLN A 159 4.53 17.87 13.11
C GLN A 159 3.92 18.39 11.80
N PHE A 160 2.64 18.76 11.82
CA PHE A 160 1.86 19.02 10.61
C PHE A 160 1.13 20.37 10.61
N LEU A 161 1.22 21.17 11.67
CA LEU A 161 0.66 22.53 11.71
C LEU A 161 1.74 23.63 11.85
N PRO A 162 1.48 24.84 11.29
CA PRO A 162 0.39 25.15 10.36
C PRO A 162 0.55 24.39 9.04
N ALA A 163 -0.57 24.01 8.42
CA ALA A 163 -0.53 23.38 7.10
C ALA A 163 0.10 24.34 6.09
N PRO A 164 1.02 23.88 5.23
CA PRO A 164 1.75 24.77 4.34
C PRO A 164 0.88 25.27 3.19
N GLU A 165 1.13 26.50 2.75
CA GLU A 165 0.58 27.01 1.49
C GLU A 165 1.33 26.45 0.28
N LYS A 166 0.71 26.48 -0.90
CA LYS A 166 1.35 26.07 -2.16
C LYS A 166 2.68 26.83 -2.35
N GLY A 167 3.76 26.08 -2.59
CA GLY A 167 5.10 26.61 -2.82
C GLY A 167 5.87 26.96 -1.54
N GLN A 168 5.24 26.93 -0.36
CA GLN A 168 5.93 27.16 0.90
C GLN A 168 6.98 26.07 1.13
N LEU A 169 8.17 26.48 1.58
CA LEU A 169 9.23 25.55 1.93
C LEU A 169 8.89 24.84 3.26
N VAL A 170 8.81 23.52 3.22
CA VAL A 170 8.49 22.65 4.37
C VAL A 170 9.75 21.90 4.78
N LYS A 171 10.03 21.86 6.08
CA LYS A 171 11.10 21.06 6.69
C LYS A 171 10.52 20.08 7.71
N ARG A 172 11.11 18.89 7.81
CA ARG A 172 10.67 17.78 8.68
C ARG A 172 11.89 17.17 9.38
N GLU A 173 12.53 17.93 10.26
CA GLU A 173 13.80 17.54 10.92
C GLU A 173 13.71 16.22 11.68
N ASN A 174 12.61 16.00 12.44
CA ASN A 174 12.40 14.75 13.16
C ASN A 174 12.35 13.54 12.23
N LEU A 175 11.73 13.69 11.06
CA LEU A 175 11.68 12.63 10.05
C LEU A 175 13.05 12.44 9.39
N ALA A 176 13.79 13.51 9.12
CA ALA A 176 15.15 13.43 8.59
C ALA A 176 16.06 12.61 9.51
N ASN A 177 15.99 12.86 10.82
CA ASN A 177 16.76 12.14 11.83
C ASN A 177 16.39 10.66 11.86
N THR A 178 15.09 10.32 11.82
CA THR A 178 14.63 8.93 11.78
C THR A 178 15.12 8.22 10.52
N LEU A 179 14.96 8.82 9.33
CA LEU A 179 15.38 8.23 8.06
C LEU A 179 16.91 8.05 7.99
N GLU A 180 17.67 9.02 8.49
CA GLU A 180 19.13 8.94 8.53
C GLU A 180 19.60 7.79 9.44
N ARG A 181 18.98 7.65 10.62
CA ARG A 181 19.27 6.54 11.53
C ARG A 181 18.90 5.20 10.91
N ILE A 182 17.72 5.06 10.31
CA ILE A 182 17.33 3.83 9.60
C ILE A 182 18.35 3.48 8.50
N GLY A 183 18.79 4.48 7.72
CA GLY A 183 19.78 4.27 6.66
C GLY A 183 21.14 3.80 7.18
N LYS A 184 21.59 4.28 8.36
CA LYS A 184 22.90 3.99 8.94
C LYS A 184 22.93 2.75 9.84
N GLU A 185 21.94 2.63 10.71
CA GLU A 185 21.86 1.62 11.77
C GLU A 185 20.97 0.43 11.37
N GLY A 186 20.16 0.59 10.32
CA GLY A 186 19.36 -0.48 9.74
C GLY A 186 17.91 -0.56 10.21
N ARG A 187 17.23 -1.62 9.76
CA ARG A 187 15.81 -1.94 9.98
C ARG A 187 15.39 -1.80 11.44
N ASP A 188 16.20 -2.32 12.35
CA ASP A 188 15.84 -2.48 13.76
C ASP A 188 15.75 -1.15 14.52
N VAL A 189 16.20 -0.04 13.93
CA VAL A 189 15.84 1.31 14.42
C VAL A 189 14.33 1.46 14.50
N PHE A 190 13.57 0.93 13.54
CA PHE A 190 12.12 1.10 13.51
C PHE A 190 11.38 0.07 14.36
N TYR A 191 11.86 -1.17 14.38
CA TYR A 191 11.12 -2.31 14.97
C TYR A 191 11.61 -2.74 16.36
N ARG A 192 12.76 -2.24 16.82
CA ARG A 192 13.37 -2.58 18.11
C ARG A 192 13.89 -1.34 18.84
N GLY A 193 14.35 -1.55 20.07
CA GLY A 193 15.00 -0.53 20.89
C GLY A 193 14.11 0.67 21.23
N ASP A 194 14.74 1.81 21.51
CA ASP A 194 14.07 2.97 22.10
C ASP A 194 13.04 3.62 21.18
N PHE A 195 13.25 3.59 19.86
CA PHE A 195 12.31 4.20 18.92
C PHE A 195 11.01 3.37 18.82
N ALA A 196 11.11 2.05 18.66
CA ALA A 196 9.95 1.16 18.71
C ALA A 196 9.23 1.22 20.06
N LYS A 197 9.99 1.29 21.16
CA LYS A 197 9.43 1.46 22.51
C LYS A 197 8.62 2.74 22.63
N ARG A 198 9.14 3.87 22.15
CA ARG A 198 8.43 5.16 22.16
C ARG A 198 7.15 5.12 21.31
N MET A 199 7.16 4.43 20.17
CA MET A 199 5.94 4.25 19.36
C MET A 199 4.88 3.44 20.12
N ALA A 200 5.26 2.32 20.73
CA ALA A 200 4.35 1.49 21.52
C ALA A 200 3.79 2.25 22.75
N GLU A 201 4.64 2.97 23.48
CA GLU A 201 4.23 3.80 24.63
C GLU A 201 3.27 4.92 24.20
N PHE A 202 3.55 5.58 23.07
CA PHE A 202 2.67 6.60 22.51
C PHE A 202 1.30 6.01 22.12
N LEU A 203 1.28 4.85 21.45
CA LEU A 203 0.01 4.20 21.09
C LEU A 203 -0.77 3.81 22.34
N ALA A 204 -0.13 3.14 23.32
CA ALA A 204 -0.77 2.74 24.57
C ALA A 204 -1.36 3.94 25.33
N ALA A 205 -0.61 5.05 25.44
CA ALA A 205 -1.07 6.27 26.10
C ALA A 205 -2.29 6.91 25.44
N ASN A 206 -2.54 6.62 24.15
CA ASN A 206 -3.62 7.20 23.37
C ASN A 206 -4.75 6.20 23.05
N GLY A 207 -4.74 5.00 23.64
CA GLY A 207 -5.79 3.98 23.46
C GLY A 207 -5.55 3.01 22.30
N GLY A 208 -4.32 2.96 21.79
CA GLY A 208 -3.85 1.92 20.86
C GLY A 208 -3.46 0.63 21.57
N PHE A 209 -3.35 -0.44 20.79
CA PHE A 209 -3.15 -1.80 21.29
C PHE A 209 -1.80 -2.42 20.92
N LEU A 210 -1.04 -1.79 20.02
CA LEU A 210 0.28 -2.29 19.62
C LEU A 210 1.27 -2.15 20.76
N GLU A 211 1.94 -3.25 21.08
CA GLU A 211 3.01 -3.33 22.05
C GLU A 211 4.37 -3.47 21.35
N LEU A 212 5.46 -3.21 22.07
CA LEU A 212 6.82 -3.38 21.54
C LEU A 212 7.06 -4.77 20.94
N ALA A 213 6.43 -5.80 21.51
CA ALA A 213 6.51 -7.17 21.00
C ALA A 213 5.90 -7.31 19.60
N ASP A 214 4.84 -6.58 19.27
CA ASP A 214 4.22 -6.58 17.94
C ASP A 214 5.18 -6.01 16.90
N PHE A 215 5.85 -4.89 17.21
CA PHE A 215 6.90 -4.32 16.35
C PHE A 215 8.07 -5.29 16.16
N ALA A 216 8.56 -5.88 17.25
CA ALA A 216 9.72 -6.78 17.20
C ALA A 216 9.43 -8.09 16.44
N ALA A 217 8.18 -8.54 16.41
CA ALA A 217 7.73 -9.76 15.72
C ALA A 217 7.35 -9.53 14.25
N HIS A 218 7.23 -8.27 13.82
CA HIS A 218 6.86 -7.94 12.44
C HIS A 218 7.89 -8.46 11.44
N LYS A 219 7.38 -8.96 10.32
CA LYS A 219 8.14 -9.41 9.15
C LYS A 219 7.24 -9.34 7.91
N SER A 220 7.81 -8.95 6.78
CA SER A 220 7.15 -9.06 5.48
C SER A 220 7.14 -10.51 5.01
N GLU A 221 6.28 -10.78 4.02
CA GLU A 221 6.07 -12.10 3.47
C GLU A 221 6.32 -12.07 1.96
N TRP A 222 7.26 -12.90 1.50
CA TRP A 222 7.43 -13.20 0.09
C TRP A 222 6.31 -14.16 -0.34
N VAL A 223 5.45 -13.69 -1.23
CA VAL A 223 4.26 -14.40 -1.69
C VAL A 223 4.37 -14.72 -3.17
N ALA A 224 3.77 -15.84 -3.58
CA ALA A 224 3.62 -16.16 -5.00
C ALA A 224 2.54 -15.24 -5.61
N PRO A 225 2.86 -14.42 -6.63
CA PRO A 225 1.86 -13.64 -7.34
C PRO A 225 0.79 -14.55 -7.98
N ILE A 226 -0.42 -14.04 -8.06
CA ILE A 226 -1.55 -14.67 -8.75
C ILE A 226 -1.77 -13.99 -10.09
N SER A 227 -2.40 -14.68 -11.04
CA SER A 227 -2.65 -14.11 -12.36
C SER A 227 -3.90 -14.63 -13.04
N THR A 228 -4.31 -13.89 -14.06
CA THR A 228 -5.19 -14.39 -15.11
C THR A 228 -4.61 -14.04 -16.46
N ARG A 229 -4.95 -14.84 -17.47
CA ARG A 229 -4.76 -14.46 -18.87
C ARG A 229 -5.93 -13.59 -19.33
N TYR A 230 -5.65 -12.54 -20.07
CA TYR A 230 -6.65 -11.68 -20.68
C TYR A 230 -6.19 -11.29 -22.08
N ARG A 231 -6.83 -11.84 -23.12
CA ARG A 231 -6.59 -11.49 -24.54
C ARG A 231 -5.11 -11.57 -24.97
N GLY A 232 -4.42 -12.61 -24.53
CA GLY A 232 -3.01 -12.86 -24.88
C GLY A 232 -1.98 -12.28 -23.91
N TYR A 233 -2.41 -11.55 -22.87
CA TYR A 233 -1.53 -11.03 -21.83
C TYR A 233 -1.75 -11.77 -20.51
N ASP A 234 -0.67 -12.01 -19.77
CA ASP A 234 -0.77 -12.42 -18.37
C ASP A 234 -0.79 -11.18 -17.49
N VAL A 235 -1.85 -11.03 -16.69
CA VAL A 235 -2.01 -9.94 -15.74
C VAL A 235 -1.79 -10.50 -14.35
N TRP A 236 -0.87 -9.88 -13.61
CA TRP A 236 -0.38 -10.36 -12.33
C TRP A 236 -0.75 -9.40 -11.21
N GLU A 237 -1.10 -9.98 -10.07
CA GLU A 237 -1.43 -9.27 -8.85
C GLU A 237 -0.87 -10.02 -7.64
N LEU A 238 -0.79 -9.33 -6.49
CA LEU A 238 -0.52 -10.01 -5.23
C LEU A 238 -1.77 -10.79 -4.76
N PRO A 239 -1.58 -11.95 -4.10
CA PRO A 239 -2.68 -12.67 -3.49
C PRO A 239 -3.29 -11.90 -2.29
N PRO A 240 -4.41 -12.40 -1.72
CA PRO A 240 -4.89 -11.96 -0.41
C PRO A 240 -3.76 -11.95 0.63
N ASN A 241 -3.75 -11.03 1.59
CA ASN A 241 -4.80 -10.07 1.99
C ASN A 241 -4.99 -8.84 1.07
N GLY A 242 -4.26 -8.72 -0.04
CA GLY A 242 -4.48 -7.69 -1.05
C GLY A 242 -5.82 -7.83 -1.79
N GLN A 243 -6.20 -6.79 -2.55
CA GLN A 243 -7.45 -6.77 -3.34
C GLN A 243 -7.23 -6.98 -4.85
N GLY A 244 -6.00 -7.27 -5.28
CA GLY A 244 -5.67 -7.47 -6.69
C GLY A 244 -6.45 -8.62 -7.35
N LEU A 245 -6.86 -9.63 -6.58
CA LEU A 245 -7.74 -10.71 -7.04
C LEU A 245 -9.03 -10.18 -7.69
N ALA A 246 -9.58 -9.06 -7.23
CA ALA A 246 -10.80 -8.49 -7.80
C ALA A 246 -10.54 -7.95 -9.22
N ALA A 247 -9.37 -7.37 -9.47
CA ALA A 247 -8.98 -6.92 -10.81
C ALA A 247 -8.88 -8.10 -11.78
N LEU A 248 -8.26 -9.20 -11.34
CA LEU A 248 -8.16 -10.43 -12.14
C LEU A 248 -9.54 -11.04 -12.44
N GLN A 249 -10.43 -11.11 -11.44
CA GLN A 249 -11.80 -11.59 -11.65
C GLN A 249 -12.58 -10.72 -12.64
N MET A 250 -12.48 -9.39 -12.53
CA MET A 250 -13.11 -8.47 -13.47
C MET A 250 -12.62 -8.71 -14.90
N LEU A 251 -11.32 -8.92 -15.11
CA LEU A 251 -10.77 -9.24 -16.45
C LEU A 251 -11.33 -10.55 -17.00
N GLN A 252 -11.43 -11.60 -16.19
CA GLN A 252 -12.03 -12.87 -16.63
C GLN A 252 -13.50 -12.72 -17.02
N LEU A 253 -14.28 -11.96 -16.23
CA LEU A 253 -15.68 -11.65 -16.57
C LEU A 253 -15.76 -10.92 -17.91
N LEU A 254 -14.91 -9.91 -18.11
CA LEU A 254 -14.91 -9.05 -19.28
C LEU A 254 -14.36 -9.72 -20.54
N GLU A 255 -13.61 -10.81 -20.43
CA GLU A 255 -13.04 -11.54 -21.57
C GLU A 255 -14.12 -12.03 -22.55
N GLY A 256 -15.33 -12.30 -22.05
CA GLY A 256 -16.47 -12.75 -22.86
C GLY A 256 -17.16 -11.67 -23.69
N PHE A 257 -16.71 -10.42 -23.64
CA PHE A 257 -17.32 -9.30 -24.38
C PHE A 257 -16.28 -8.62 -25.28
N ASP A 258 -16.68 -8.14 -26.46
CA ASP A 258 -15.77 -7.38 -27.32
C ASP A 258 -15.77 -5.89 -26.96
N LEU A 259 -15.03 -5.53 -25.90
CA LEU A 259 -14.95 -4.13 -25.44
C LEU A 259 -14.31 -3.20 -26.49
N ALA A 260 -13.46 -3.73 -27.38
CA ALA A 260 -12.83 -2.93 -28.42
C ALA A 260 -13.86 -2.49 -29.47
N ALA A 261 -14.73 -3.41 -29.91
CA ALA A 261 -15.82 -3.10 -30.82
C ALA A 261 -16.85 -2.13 -30.20
N LEU A 262 -17.06 -2.18 -28.88
CA LEU A 262 -17.98 -1.26 -28.18
C LEU A 262 -17.44 0.17 -28.06
N GLY A 263 -16.13 0.38 -28.19
CA GLY A 263 -15.49 1.69 -28.07
C GLY A 263 -15.31 2.18 -26.63
N PHE A 264 -14.19 2.86 -26.37
CA PHE A 264 -13.89 3.42 -25.06
C PHE A 264 -14.92 4.46 -24.64
N GLY A 265 -15.44 4.33 -23.42
CA GLY A 265 -16.39 5.29 -22.83
C GLY A 265 -17.82 5.18 -23.34
N SER A 266 -18.15 4.19 -24.20
CA SER A 266 -19.55 3.95 -24.57
C SER A 266 -20.38 3.48 -23.38
N ALA A 267 -21.68 3.79 -23.41
CA ALA A 267 -22.60 3.42 -22.33
C ALA A 267 -22.59 1.90 -22.08
N GLU A 268 -22.52 1.11 -23.14
CA GLU A 268 -22.49 -0.35 -23.03
C GLU A 268 -21.17 -0.87 -22.44
N ALA A 269 -20.01 -0.33 -22.84
CA ALA A 269 -18.75 -0.69 -22.24
C ALA A 269 -18.70 -0.34 -20.75
N LEU A 270 -19.18 0.86 -20.38
CA LEU A 270 -19.26 1.30 -18.98
C LEU A 270 -20.21 0.42 -18.15
N HIS A 271 -21.35 0.01 -18.73
CA HIS A 271 -22.28 -0.92 -18.10
C HIS A 271 -21.61 -2.26 -17.78
N LEU A 272 -20.93 -2.87 -18.76
CA LEU A 272 -20.23 -4.14 -18.56
C LEU A 272 -19.12 -4.04 -17.50
N LEU A 273 -18.35 -2.94 -17.49
CA LEU A 273 -17.34 -2.68 -16.46
C LEU A 273 -17.96 -2.56 -15.06
N ALA A 274 -19.09 -1.87 -14.95
CA ALA A 274 -19.80 -1.71 -13.68
C ALA A 274 -20.37 -3.04 -13.15
N GLU A 275 -21.02 -3.84 -14.02
CA GLU A 275 -21.58 -5.13 -13.63
C GLU A 275 -20.49 -6.15 -13.27
N ALA A 276 -19.38 -6.18 -14.02
CA ALA A 276 -18.22 -7.02 -13.67
C ALA A 276 -17.65 -6.64 -12.29
N LYS A 277 -17.55 -5.33 -12.00
CA LYS A 277 -17.09 -4.84 -10.70
C LYS A 277 -18.03 -5.27 -9.57
N LYS A 278 -19.35 -5.18 -9.75
CA LYS A 278 -20.32 -5.62 -8.72
C LYS A 278 -20.12 -7.08 -8.34
N LEU A 279 -19.99 -7.96 -9.34
CA LEU A 279 -19.76 -9.38 -9.13
C LEU A 279 -18.44 -9.66 -8.40
N ALA A 280 -17.34 -9.05 -8.84
CA ALA A 280 -16.04 -9.22 -8.18
C ALA A 280 -16.01 -8.63 -6.76
N PHE A 281 -16.75 -7.54 -6.51
CA PHE A 281 -16.80 -6.90 -5.19
C PHE A 281 -17.68 -7.65 -4.19
N GLU A 282 -18.69 -8.38 -4.67
CA GLU A 282 -19.45 -9.32 -3.84
C GLU A 282 -18.56 -10.48 -3.39
N ASP A 283 -17.78 -11.06 -4.32
CA ASP A 283 -16.80 -12.10 -3.99
C ASP A 283 -15.75 -11.58 -3.01
N ARG A 284 -15.27 -10.35 -3.22
CA ARG A 284 -14.37 -9.66 -2.28
C ARG A 284 -14.97 -9.57 -0.88
N ALA A 285 -16.23 -9.12 -0.77
CA ALA A 285 -16.91 -8.95 0.50
C ALA A 285 -17.14 -10.29 1.22
N ARG A 286 -17.36 -11.37 0.47
CA ARG A 286 -17.62 -12.70 1.01
C ARG A 286 -16.36 -13.47 1.41
N TYR A 287 -15.31 -13.40 0.59
CA TYR A 287 -14.20 -14.36 0.64
C TYR A 287 -12.84 -13.77 1.01
N TYR A 288 -12.56 -12.49 0.73
CA TYR A 288 -11.18 -12.00 0.83
C TYR A 288 -10.82 -11.72 2.29
N ALA A 289 -9.76 -12.38 2.76
CA ALA A 289 -9.23 -12.23 4.11
C ALA A 289 -7.74 -12.61 4.13
N ASP A 290 -7.09 -12.46 5.28
CA ASP A 290 -5.76 -13.00 5.52
C ASP A 290 -5.78 -14.53 5.36
N PRO A 291 -5.02 -15.10 4.39
CA PRO A 291 -5.02 -16.54 4.14
C PRO A 291 -4.48 -17.38 5.32
N ALA A 292 -3.80 -16.76 6.30
CA ALA A 292 -3.42 -17.43 7.53
C ALA A 292 -4.62 -17.70 8.47
N PHE A 293 -5.75 -17.00 8.29
CA PHE A 293 -6.93 -17.07 9.15
C PHE A 293 -8.21 -17.49 8.42
N ALA A 294 -8.26 -17.36 7.09
CA ALA A 294 -9.42 -17.74 6.29
C ALA A 294 -8.99 -18.52 5.03
N ALA A 295 -9.76 -19.55 4.68
CA ALA A 295 -9.58 -20.29 3.44
C ALA A 295 -10.15 -19.49 2.26
N VAL A 296 -9.34 -18.63 1.65
CA VAL A 296 -9.74 -17.86 0.46
C VAL A 296 -9.65 -18.77 -0.77
N PRO A 297 -10.75 -19.01 -1.51
CA PRO A 297 -10.79 -19.95 -2.64
C PRO A 297 -10.22 -19.32 -3.93
N VAL A 298 -8.98 -18.84 -3.88
CA VAL A 298 -8.34 -18.08 -4.98
C VAL A 298 -8.38 -18.83 -6.32
N THR A 299 -8.05 -20.12 -6.32
CA THR A 299 -8.05 -20.96 -7.53
C THR A 299 -9.43 -21.09 -8.15
N GLU A 300 -10.48 -21.23 -7.32
CA GLU A 300 -11.86 -21.34 -7.79
C GLU A 300 -12.37 -20.00 -8.32
N LEU A 301 -12.10 -18.91 -7.60
CA LEU A 301 -12.50 -17.55 -7.99
C LEU A 301 -11.86 -17.10 -9.31
N LEU A 302 -10.71 -17.67 -9.67
CA LEU A 302 -10.00 -17.46 -10.94
C LEU A 302 -10.21 -18.61 -11.95
N ALA A 303 -11.10 -19.56 -11.68
CA ALA A 303 -11.39 -20.63 -12.63
C ALA A 303 -12.22 -20.08 -13.81
N PRO A 304 -11.89 -20.41 -15.08
CA PRO A 304 -12.68 -20.01 -16.24
C PRO A 304 -14.17 -20.41 -16.12
N GLU A 305 -14.45 -21.54 -15.49
CA GLU A 305 -15.79 -22.07 -15.20
C GLU A 305 -16.58 -21.12 -14.30
N TYR A 306 -15.94 -20.64 -13.23
CA TYR A 306 -16.53 -19.70 -12.28
C TYR A 306 -16.86 -18.37 -12.98
N ALA A 307 -15.90 -17.81 -13.73
CA ALA A 307 -16.13 -16.60 -14.52
C ALA A 307 -17.27 -16.78 -15.55
N ARG A 308 -17.36 -17.93 -16.23
CA ARG A 308 -18.48 -18.23 -17.15
C ARG A 308 -19.82 -18.29 -16.42
N ALA A 309 -19.88 -18.85 -15.21
CA ALA A 309 -21.09 -18.90 -14.41
C ALA A 309 -21.52 -17.49 -13.96
N ARG A 310 -20.60 -16.72 -13.37
CA ARG A 310 -20.84 -15.35 -12.89
C ARG A 310 -21.24 -14.40 -14.03
N ARG A 311 -20.63 -14.53 -15.22
CA ARG A 311 -20.95 -13.68 -16.38
C ARG A 311 -22.41 -13.78 -16.83
N LYS A 312 -23.09 -14.90 -16.61
CA LYS A 312 -24.53 -15.06 -16.93
C LYS A 312 -25.43 -14.12 -16.13
N LEU A 313 -24.93 -13.58 -15.02
CA LEU A 313 -25.64 -12.61 -14.18
C LEU A 313 -25.57 -11.19 -14.74
N ILE A 314 -24.76 -10.94 -15.77
CA ILE A 314 -24.65 -9.62 -16.42
C ILE A 314 -25.75 -9.49 -17.46
N GLU A 315 -26.81 -8.76 -17.13
CA GLU A 315 -27.86 -8.38 -18.08
C GLU A 315 -27.43 -7.12 -18.85
N ARG A 316 -27.30 -7.19 -20.19
CA ARG A 316 -26.79 -6.05 -21.00
C ARG A 316 -27.67 -4.79 -20.94
N ALA A 317 -28.97 -4.95 -20.74
CA ALA A 317 -29.93 -3.85 -20.76
C ALA A 317 -30.38 -3.39 -19.35
N ARG A 318 -29.88 -4.01 -18.29
CA ARG A 318 -30.34 -3.74 -16.92
C ARG A 318 -29.22 -3.94 -15.91
N ALA A 319 -29.00 -2.94 -15.07
CA ALA A 319 -28.03 -3.01 -13.99
C ALA A 319 -28.57 -3.86 -12.83
N ALA A 320 -27.75 -4.75 -12.29
CA ALA A 320 -28.08 -5.51 -11.09
C ALA A 320 -28.14 -4.58 -9.87
N THR A 321 -29.16 -4.75 -9.03
CA THR A 321 -29.28 -4.06 -7.73
C THR A 321 -28.67 -4.85 -6.59
N ARG A 322 -28.59 -6.17 -6.74
CA ARG A 322 -27.97 -7.11 -5.79
C ARG A 322 -27.41 -8.30 -6.57
N VAL A 323 -26.27 -8.81 -6.11
CA VAL A 323 -25.65 -10.04 -6.58
C VAL A 323 -25.27 -10.85 -5.33
N GLU A 324 -25.35 -12.17 -5.39
CA GLU A 324 -24.97 -13.06 -4.29
C GLU A 324 -23.82 -13.96 -4.76
N ALA A 325 -22.84 -14.20 -3.88
CA ALA A 325 -21.66 -15.04 -4.14
C ALA A 325 -21.66 -16.32 -3.30
#